data_AF-A0A3G2I997-F1
#
_entry.id   AF-A0A3G2I997-F1
#
_cell.length_a   1.000
_cell.length_b   1.000
_cell.length_c   1.000
_cell.angle_alpha   90.00
_cell.angle_beta   90.00
_cell.angle_gamma   90.00
#
_symmetry.space_group_name_H-M   'P 1'
#
loop_
_entity.id
_entity.type
_entity.pdbx_description
1 polymer ?
#
loop_
_entity_poly.entity_id
_entity_poly.type
_entity_poly.pdbx_seq_one_letter_code
_entity_poly.pdbx_strand_id
1 'polypeptide(L)'
;MTVKRYNAGCAYAGEEEMTQVDDGSYVSYEDYAALLKERDALEVLNDALVVDCDELKKTGKALIDEACHVYRRYNKTQLPDGDIVDEQTIHELSNAINTTFATDAAIANIQAQGVDRLADHLSGLNVMASETSVREFASQLRKETGNE
;
A
#
# COMPACT_ATOMS: atom_id res chain seq x y z
N MET A 1 12.25 9.62 -10.47
CA MET A 1 13.71 9.68 -10.75
C MET A 1 14.01 8.76 -11.93
N THR A 2 14.81 9.19 -12.91
CA THR A 2 15.21 8.33 -14.04
C THR A 2 16.53 7.65 -13.69
N VAL A 3 16.51 6.34 -13.46
CA VAL A 3 17.70 5.57 -13.07
C VAL A 3 18.49 5.22 -14.33
N LYS A 4 19.73 5.70 -14.43
CA LYS A 4 20.63 5.33 -15.52
C LYS A 4 21.14 3.90 -15.30
N ARG A 5 21.18 3.12 -16.37
CA ARG A 5 21.64 1.73 -16.37
C ARG A 5 22.96 1.61 -17.14
N TYR A 6 23.85 0.76 -16.67
CA TYR A 6 25.20 0.61 -17.21
C TYR A 6 25.54 -0.86 -17.41
N ASN A 7 26.33 -1.16 -18.44
CA ASN A 7 26.99 -2.46 -18.61
C ASN A 7 28.51 -2.25 -18.55
N ALA A 8 29.21 -3.25 -18.01
CA ALA A 8 30.65 -3.30 -18.09
C ALA A 8 31.06 -3.58 -19.56
N GLY A 9 31.84 -2.67 -20.15
CA GLY A 9 32.42 -2.87 -21.47
C GLY A 9 33.44 -4.01 -21.48
N CYS A 10 33.64 -4.64 -22.65
CA CYS A 10 34.69 -5.65 -22.81
C CYS A 10 36.02 -4.94 -23.09
N ALA A 11 36.96 -4.98 -22.14
CA ALA A 11 38.24 -4.27 -22.25
C ALA A 11 39.18 -4.93 -23.27
N TYR A 12 39.39 -4.29 -24.42
CA TYR A 12 40.61 -4.49 -25.21
C TYR A 12 41.61 -3.42 -24.74
N ALA A 13 42.60 -3.81 -23.93
CA ALA A 13 43.70 -2.98 -23.40
C ALA A 13 43.54 -2.33 -22.00
N GLY A 14 42.75 -2.94 -21.09
CA GLY A 14 42.99 -2.80 -19.64
C GLY A 14 42.22 -1.71 -18.89
N GLU A 15 41.33 -0.98 -19.54
CA GLU A 15 40.36 -0.10 -18.85
C GLU A 15 38.95 -0.57 -19.18
N GLU A 16 38.21 -1.07 -18.18
CA GLU A 16 36.79 -1.39 -18.30
C GLU A 16 35.98 -0.09 -18.18
N GLU A 17 35.45 0.39 -19.30
CA GLU A 17 34.56 1.55 -19.33
C GLU A 17 33.10 1.12 -19.11
N MET A 18 32.39 1.84 -18.24
CA MET A 18 30.96 1.62 -17.98
C MET A 18 30.12 2.38 -19.01
N THR A 19 29.48 1.68 -19.93
CA THR A 19 28.64 2.32 -20.95
C THR A 19 27.20 2.41 -20.48
N GLN A 20 26.58 3.60 -20.59
CA GLN A 20 25.15 3.75 -20.33
C GLN A 20 24.36 3.06 -21.45
N VAL A 21 23.41 2.21 -21.06
CA VAL A 21 22.52 1.47 -21.96
C VAL A 21 21.12 1.42 -21.33
N ASP A 22 20.09 1.06 -22.08
CA ASP A 22 18.71 1.07 -21.55
C ASP A 22 18.40 -0.10 -20.60
N ASP A 23 19.08 -1.25 -20.74
CA ASP A 23 18.83 -2.49 -19.97
C ASP A 23 20.01 -2.95 -19.10
N GLY A 24 20.94 -2.03 -18.80
CA GLY A 24 22.21 -2.36 -18.15
C GLY A 24 22.08 -3.03 -16.78
N SER A 25 23.02 -3.92 -16.49
CA SER A 25 23.05 -4.71 -15.25
C SER A 25 23.46 -3.92 -14.01
N TYR A 26 24.06 -2.74 -14.19
CA TYR A 26 24.60 -1.90 -13.12
C TYR A 26 23.87 -0.56 -13.03
N VAL A 27 23.84 0.00 -11.83
CA VAL A 27 23.30 1.34 -11.52
C VAL A 27 24.39 2.12 -10.81
N SER A 28 24.44 3.43 -11.00
CA SER A 28 25.40 4.27 -10.28
C SER A 28 25.13 4.22 -8.77
N TYR A 29 26.19 4.24 -7.96
CA TYR A 29 26.04 4.22 -6.50
C TYR A 29 25.22 5.43 -6.00
N GLU A 30 25.42 6.60 -6.60
CA GLU A 30 24.70 7.82 -6.23
C GLU A 30 23.19 7.71 -6.49
N ASP A 31 22.79 7.13 -7.63
CA ASP A 31 21.37 6.90 -7.94
C ASP A 31 20.75 5.88 -6.97
N TYR A 32 21.49 4.84 -6.60
CA TYR A 32 21.02 3.85 -5.62
C TYR A 32 20.87 4.45 -4.21
N ALA A 33 21.85 5.24 -3.76
CA ALA A 33 21.79 5.92 -2.47
C ALA A 33 20.64 6.93 -2.41
N ALA A 34 20.36 7.63 -3.51
CA ALA A 34 19.21 8.53 -3.61
C ALA A 34 17.86 7.78 -3.51
N LEU A 35 17.71 6.66 -4.23
CA LEU A 35 16.51 5.82 -4.14
C LEU A 35 16.29 5.25 -2.73
N LEU A 36 17.37 4.82 -2.07
CA LEU A 36 17.30 4.32 -0.70
C LEU A 36 16.77 5.39 0.25
N LYS A 37 17.28 6.62 0.11
CA LYS A 37 16.82 7.77 0.91
C LYS A 37 15.37 8.13 0.63
N GLU A 38 14.93 8.07 -0.63
CA GLU A 38 13.53 8.32 -1.02
C GLU A 38 12.60 7.25 -0.43
N ARG A 39 13.00 5.97 -0.49
CA ARG A 39 12.26 4.87 0.14
C ARG A 39 12.11 5.10 1.65
N ASP A 40 13.19 5.41 2.35
CA ASP A 40 13.17 5.62 3.80
C ASP A 40 12.28 6.82 4.17
N ALA A 41 12.29 7.88 3.35
CA ALA A 41 11.39 9.02 3.53
C ALA A 41 9.91 8.64 3.31
N LEU A 42 9.62 7.80 2.32
CA LEU A 42 8.27 7.30 2.06
C LEU A 42 7.78 6.38 3.17
N GLU A 43 8.66 5.56 3.75
CA GLU A 43 8.33 4.69 4.90
C GLU A 43 7.90 5.53 6.11
N VAL A 44 8.67 6.56 6.44
CA VAL A 44 8.32 7.50 7.52
C VAL A 44 6.99 8.22 7.25
N LEU A 45 6.73 8.64 6.01
CA LEU A 45 5.48 9.28 5.63
C LEU A 45 4.28 8.32 5.72
N ASN A 46 4.48 7.06 5.36
CA ASN A 46 3.45 6.03 5.44
C ASN A 46 3.07 5.72 6.89
N ASP A 47 4.08 5.55 7.76
CA ASP A 47 3.87 5.36 9.19
C ASP A 47 3.08 6.52 9.81
N ALA A 48 3.42 7.76 9.45
CA ALA A 48 2.69 8.94 9.90
C ALA A 48 1.22 8.93 9.40
N LEU A 49 1.00 8.59 8.13
CA LEU A 49 -0.34 8.53 7.54
C LEU A 49 -1.23 7.46 8.21
N VAL A 50 -0.65 6.31 8.58
CA VAL A 50 -1.35 5.26 9.33
C VAL A 50 -1.82 5.79 10.68
N VAL A 51 -0.95 6.48 11.42
CA VAL A 51 -1.30 7.10 12.70
C VAL A 51 -2.42 8.12 12.55
N ASP A 52 -2.30 9.04 11.57
CA ASP A 52 -3.32 10.06 11.30
C ASP A 52 -4.67 9.43 10.93
N CYS A 53 -4.68 8.35 10.15
CA CYS A 53 -5.90 7.64 9.78
C CYS A 53 -6.57 7.00 11.01
N ASP A 54 -5.80 6.42 11.92
CA ASP A 54 -6.34 5.82 13.15
C ASP A 54 -6.88 6.88 14.11
N GLU A 55 -6.22 8.03 14.24
CA GLU A 55 -6.74 9.17 14.99
C GLU A 55 -8.02 9.73 14.37
N LEU A 56 -8.09 9.83 13.04
CA LEU A 56 -9.28 10.28 12.32
C LEU A 56 -10.45 9.31 12.52
N LYS A 57 -10.21 8.00 12.43
CA LYS A 57 -11.25 6.98 12.73
C LYS A 57 -11.73 7.08 14.17
N LYS A 58 -10.83 7.26 15.13
CA LYS A 58 -11.18 7.42 16.54
C LYS A 58 -12.05 8.66 16.76
N THR A 59 -11.68 9.78 16.15
CA THR A 59 -12.43 11.03 16.23
C THR A 59 -13.79 10.89 15.54
N GLY A 60 -13.85 10.26 14.37
CA GLY A 60 -15.10 9.98 13.66
C GLY A 60 -16.05 9.10 14.47
N LYS A 61 -15.54 8.07 15.16
CA LYS A 61 -16.34 7.23 16.07
C LYS A 61 -16.93 8.03 17.23
N ALA A 62 -16.14 8.90 17.86
CA ALA A 62 -16.62 9.75 18.95
C ALA A 62 -17.72 10.70 18.46
N LEU A 63 -17.56 11.29 17.28
CA LEU A 63 -18.56 12.18 16.68
C LEU A 63 -19.85 11.43 16.31
N ILE A 64 -19.76 10.21 15.77
CA ILE A 64 -20.94 9.37 15.51
C ILE A 64 -21.69 9.08 16.81
N ASP A 65 -20.99 8.73 17.89
CA ASP A 65 -21.60 8.44 19.19
C ASP A 65 -22.34 9.67 19.75
N GLU A 66 -21.70 10.84 19.70
CA GLU A 66 -22.33 12.10 20.09
C GLU A 66 -23.55 12.42 19.23
N ALA A 67 -23.44 12.26 17.91
CA ALA A 67 -24.56 12.43 16.99
C ALA A 67 -25.72 11.49 17.37
N CYS A 68 -25.45 10.19 17.62
CA CYS A 68 -26.46 9.23 18.07
C CYS A 68 -27.19 9.72 19.32
N HIS A 69 -26.47 10.26 20.29
CA HIS A 69 -27.04 10.79 21.53
C HIS A 69 -27.94 12.01 21.27
N VAL A 70 -27.47 12.96 20.46
CA VAL A 70 -28.23 14.15 20.08
C VAL A 70 -29.50 13.77 19.31
N TYR A 71 -29.38 12.91 18.31
CA TYR A 71 -30.51 12.43 17.51
C TYR A 71 -31.54 11.68 18.35
N ARG A 72 -31.12 10.76 19.23
CA ARG A 72 -32.04 10.08 20.17
C ARG A 72 -32.76 11.08 21.08
N ARG A 73 -32.08 12.14 21.52
CA ARG A 73 -32.68 13.15 22.38
C ARG A 73 -33.67 14.04 21.62
N TYR A 74 -33.30 14.45 20.41
CA TYR A 74 -34.13 15.23 19.51
C TYR A 74 -35.40 14.47 19.11
N ASN A 75 -35.29 13.19 18.72
CA ASN A 75 -36.43 12.34 18.36
C ASN A 75 -37.46 12.25 19.50
N LYS A 76 -37.02 12.19 20.77
CA LYS A 76 -37.92 12.25 21.94
C LYS A 76 -38.69 13.55 22.08
N THR A 77 -38.24 14.64 21.46
CA THR A 77 -38.91 15.96 21.50
C THR A 77 -39.81 16.22 20.30
N GLN A 78 -39.56 15.54 19.17
CA GLN A 78 -40.23 15.79 17.89
C GLN A 78 -41.33 14.77 17.54
N LEU A 79 -41.44 13.65 18.26
CA LEU A 79 -42.38 12.56 17.93
C LEU A 79 -43.29 12.18 19.11
N PRO A 80 -44.61 12.42 18.99
CA PRO A 80 -45.67 11.68 19.69
C PRO A 80 -45.82 10.21 19.24
N ASP A 81 -45.33 9.88 18.04
CA ASP A 81 -45.69 8.70 17.23
C ASP A 81 -44.65 7.57 17.28
N GLY A 82 -43.42 7.88 17.72
CA GLY A 82 -42.34 6.90 17.95
C GLY A 82 -41.60 6.39 16.72
N ASP A 83 -41.88 6.90 15.52
CA ASP A 83 -41.19 6.48 14.29
C ASP A 83 -39.86 7.22 14.12
N ILE A 84 -38.75 6.47 14.11
CA ILE A 84 -37.39 7.02 14.19
C ILE A 84 -37.06 7.82 12.93
N VAL A 85 -36.50 9.02 13.10
CA VAL A 85 -35.80 9.73 12.02
C VAL A 85 -34.46 9.01 11.79
N ASP A 86 -34.41 8.25 10.69
CA ASP A 86 -33.25 7.68 9.97
C ASP A 86 -31.97 7.40 10.80
N GLU A 87 -31.95 6.26 11.49
CA GLU A 87 -30.70 5.65 12.01
C GLU A 87 -29.86 5.00 10.90
N GLN A 88 -30.37 4.88 9.67
CA GLN A 88 -29.68 4.24 8.55
C GLN A 88 -28.50 5.10 8.08
N THR A 89 -28.64 6.42 7.96
CA THR A 89 -27.53 7.33 7.60
C THR A 89 -26.38 7.25 8.62
N ILE A 90 -26.70 7.17 9.91
CA ILE A 90 -25.70 7.01 10.98
C ILE A 90 -25.04 5.63 10.92
N HIS A 91 -25.84 4.59 10.66
CA HIS A 91 -25.35 3.22 10.52
C HIS A 91 -24.41 3.07 9.32
N GLU A 92 -24.75 3.67 8.18
CA GLU A 92 -23.93 3.71 6.97
C GLU A 92 -22.61 4.44 7.21
N LEU A 93 -22.64 5.59 7.90
CA LEU A 93 -21.42 6.33 8.27
C LEU A 93 -20.54 5.53 9.23
N SER A 94 -21.14 4.84 10.21
CA SER A 94 -20.43 3.93 11.11
C SER A 94 -19.78 2.78 10.35
N ASN A 95 -20.48 2.19 9.38
CA ASN A 95 -19.91 1.15 8.53
C ASN A 95 -18.74 1.71 7.70
N ALA A 96 -18.90 2.87 7.04
CA ALA A 96 -17.84 3.49 6.25
C ALA A 96 -16.56 3.79 7.05
N ILE A 97 -16.67 4.19 8.32
CA ILE A 97 -15.51 4.43 9.20
C ILE A 97 -14.83 3.12 9.65
N ASN A 98 -15.59 2.03 9.75
CA ASN A 98 -15.07 0.73 10.17
C ASN A 98 -14.58 -0.13 9.00
N THR A 99 -15.09 0.09 7.79
CA THR A 99 -14.63 -0.59 6.58
C THR A 99 -13.30 0.01 6.14
N THR A 100 -12.27 -0.83 6.02
CA THR A 100 -10.94 -0.39 5.60
C THR A 100 -10.51 -1.04 4.30
N PHE A 101 -10.98 -0.53 3.17
CA PHE A 101 -10.50 -0.93 1.83
C PHE A 101 -8.98 -0.79 1.68
N ALA A 102 -8.38 0.23 2.34
CA ALA A 102 -6.95 0.46 2.32
C ALA A 102 -6.14 -0.65 3.03
N THR A 103 -6.72 -1.31 4.03
CA THR A 103 -6.04 -2.38 4.78
C THR A 103 -5.93 -3.64 3.94
N ASP A 104 -6.97 -4.00 3.17
CA ASP A 104 -6.95 -5.20 2.34
C ASP A 104 -6.00 -5.03 1.16
N ALA A 105 -6.00 -3.87 0.51
CA ALA A 105 -5.01 -3.53 -0.53
C ALA A 105 -3.57 -3.49 0.02
N ALA A 106 -3.37 -2.96 1.23
CA ALA A 106 -2.06 -2.94 1.88
C ALA A 106 -1.59 -4.35 2.27
N ILE A 107 -2.46 -5.18 2.85
CA ILE A 107 -2.18 -6.58 3.20
C ILE A 107 -1.85 -7.37 1.93
N ALA A 108 -2.64 -7.25 0.87
CA ALA A 108 -2.39 -7.92 -0.40
C ALA A 108 -1.06 -7.48 -1.03
N ASN A 109 -0.71 -6.20 -0.92
CA ASN A 109 0.58 -5.71 -1.39
C ASN A 109 1.76 -6.24 -0.54
N ILE A 110 1.63 -6.29 0.78
CA ILE A 110 2.63 -6.87 1.69
C ILE A 110 2.81 -8.36 1.39
N GLN A 111 1.72 -9.11 1.19
CA GLN A 111 1.76 -10.51 0.80
C GLN A 111 2.46 -10.69 -0.56
N ALA A 112 2.11 -9.87 -1.56
CA ALA A 112 2.74 -9.89 -2.87
C ALA A 112 4.25 -9.56 -2.82
N GLN A 113 4.66 -8.62 -1.97
CA GLN A 113 6.09 -8.33 -1.73
C GLN A 113 6.82 -9.52 -1.11
N GLY A 114 6.20 -10.24 -0.17
CA GLY A 114 6.75 -11.46 0.40
C GLY A 114 6.93 -12.56 -0.65
N VAL A 115 5.97 -12.69 -1.56
CA VAL A 115 6.00 -13.63 -2.70
C VAL A 115 7.09 -13.26 -3.71
N ASP A 116 7.28 -11.97 -4.01
CA ASP A 116 8.34 -11.50 -4.90
C ASP A 116 9.74 -11.77 -4.31
N ARG A 117 9.94 -11.57 -3.01
CA ARG A 117 11.20 -11.90 -2.33
C ARG A 117 11.51 -13.40 -2.35
N LEU A 118 10.48 -14.24 -2.28
CA LEU A 118 10.63 -15.68 -2.44
C LEU A 118 11.04 -16.03 -3.88
N ALA A 119 10.44 -15.38 -4.90
CA ALA A 119 10.82 -15.57 -6.30
C ALA A 119 12.31 -15.23 -6.54
N ASP A 120 12.77 -14.10 -5.99
CA ASP A 120 14.17 -13.67 -6.09
C ASP A 120 15.14 -14.64 -5.40
N HIS A 121 14.72 -15.27 -4.29
CA HIS A 121 15.54 -16.28 -3.61
C HIS A 121 15.63 -17.59 -4.41
N LEU A 122 14.53 -17.99 -5.04
CA LEU A 122 14.48 -19.21 -5.86
C LEU A 122 15.27 -19.08 -7.17
N SER A 123 15.26 -17.89 -7.80
CA SER A 123 16.04 -17.63 -9.01
C SER A 123 17.55 -17.72 -8.73
N GLY A 124 17.99 -17.26 -7.55
CA GLY A 124 19.37 -17.43 -7.07
C GLY A 124 19.80 -18.87 -6.80
N LEU A 125 18.86 -19.80 -6.62
CA LEU A 125 19.10 -21.23 -6.37
C LEU A 125 19.00 -22.10 -7.65
N ASN A 126 18.74 -21.49 -8.81
CA ASN A 126 18.59 -22.17 -10.11
C ASN A 126 17.50 -23.27 -10.11
N VAL A 127 16.48 -23.10 -9.27
CA VAL A 127 15.30 -23.99 -9.23
C VAL A 127 14.32 -23.51 -10.30
N MET A 128 14.38 -24.10 -11.49
CA MET A 128 13.51 -23.75 -12.63
C MET A 128 12.00 -24.00 -12.41
N ALA A 129 11.62 -24.65 -11.31
CA ALA A 129 10.22 -24.84 -10.97
C ALA A 129 9.65 -23.56 -10.30
N SER A 130 8.89 -22.83 -11.11
CA SER A 130 7.79 -21.91 -10.75
C SER A 130 8.07 -20.44 -10.43
N GLU A 131 9.26 -19.86 -10.70
CA GLU A 131 9.47 -18.39 -10.56
C GLU A 131 8.35 -17.59 -11.26
N THR A 132 8.01 -17.97 -12.49
CA THR A 132 6.91 -17.36 -13.26
C THR A 132 5.57 -17.46 -12.54
N SER A 133 5.23 -18.63 -11.98
CA SER A 133 3.97 -18.84 -11.26
C SER A 133 3.91 -18.08 -9.93
N VAL A 134 5.05 -17.94 -9.24
CA VAL A 134 5.17 -17.16 -8.00
C VAL A 134 4.96 -15.67 -8.28
N ARG A 135 5.57 -15.13 -9.35
CA ARG A 135 5.37 -13.74 -9.78
C ARG A 135 3.95 -13.48 -10.31
N GLU A 136 3.34 -14.46 -10.99
CA GLU A 136 1.93 -14.40 -11.39
C GLU A 136 1.00 -14.35 -10.17
N PHE A 137 1.26 -15.16 -9.15
CA PHE A 137 0.50 -15.14 -7.90
C PHE A 137 0.61 -13.79 -7.17
N ALA A 138 1.82 -13.23 -7.06
CA ALA A 138 2.02 -11.87 -6.52
C ALA A 138 1.23 -10.80 -7.31
N SER A 139 1.11 -10.98 -8.62
CA SER A 139 0.34 -10.07 -9.50
C SER A 139 -1.17 -10.24 -9.35
N GLN A 140 -1.66 -11.44 -9.04
CA GLN A 140 -3.08 -11.70 -8.76
C GLN A 140 -3.50 -11.08 -7.43
N LEU A 141 -2.70 -11.24 -6.37
CA LEU A 141 -2.95 -10.62 -5.07
C LEU A 141 -3.16 -9.10 -5.19
N ARG A 142 -2.39 -8.42 -6.05
CA ARG A 142 -2.52 -6.97 -6.31
C ARG A 142 -3.76 -6.57 -7.10
N LYS A 143 -4.34 -7.49 -7.89
CA LYS A 143 -5.49 -7.22 -8.77
C LYS A 143 -6.82 -7.50 -8.09
N GLU A 144 -6.88 -8.47 -7.19
CA GLU A 144 -8.12 -8.86 -6.52
C GLU A 144 -8.68 -7.77 -5.60
N THR A 145 -7.86 -6.83 -5.13
CA THR A 145 -8.29 -5.69 -4.28
C THR A 145 -8.79 -4.46 -5.05
N GLY A 146 -8.85 -4.50 -6.39
CA GLY A 146 -9.28 -3.36 -7.23
C GLY A 146 -10.66 -3.51 -7.89
N ASN A 147 -11.38 -4.61 -7.60
CA ASN A 147 -12.69 -4.92 -8.17
C ASN A 147 -13.79 -4.93 -7.09
N GLU A 148 -14.11 -3.78 -6.49
CA GLU A 148 -15.39 -3.55 -5.80
C GLU A 148 -15.91 -2.14 -6.11
#